data_AF-A0A922LFX7-F1
#
_entry.id   AF-A0A922LFX7-F1
#
_cell.length_a   1.000
_cell.length_b   1.000
_cell.length_c   1.000
_cell.angle_alpha   90.00
_cell.angle_beta   90.00
_cell.angle_gamma   90.00
#
_symmetry.space_group_name_H-M   'P 1'
#
loop_
_entity.id
_entity.type
_entity.pdbx_description
1 polymer ?
#
loop_
_entity_poly.entity_id
_entity_poly.type
_entity_poly.pdbx_seq_one_letter_code
_entity_poly.pdbx_strand_id
1 'polypeptide(L)'
;MYASKAGFSTGIVTTTRVTHATPAAAYANMLHRDWESVGPSNKRGFHCVDAAAQLLTNASHVNVIMGGGAAEFYGPSDNTTFTMKGKRSDSRNLLQEWKDMQTEMNRKHVLLHTNDEFKRTDWSSVDYVLDMH
;
A
#
# COMPACT_ATOMS: atom_id res chain seq x y z
N MET A 1 -11.40 4.83 -10.14
CA MET A 1 -10.29 5.15 -11.06
C MET A 1 -10.71 4.97 -12.52
N TYR A 2 -10.87 6.09 -13.26
CA TYR A 2 -11.27 6.08 -14.68
C TYR A 2 -10.07 5.99 -15.64
N ALA A 3 -8.91 6.56 -15.25
CA ALA A 3 -7.70 6.59 -16.08
C ALA A 3 -7.10 5.20 -16.33
N SER A 4 -6.99 4.35 -15.30
CA SER A 4 -6.48 2.99 -15.47
C SER A 4 -7.39 2.12 -16.36
N LYS A 5 -8.72 2.28 -16.23
CA LYS A 5 -9.68 1.57 -17.10
C LYS A 5 -9.55 1.99 -18.57
N ALA A 6 -9.03 3.19 -18.83
CA ALA A 6 -8.74 3.68 -20.17
C ALA A 6 -7.33 3.32 -20.67
N GLY A 7 -6.58 2.50 -19.92
CA GLY A 7 -5.24 2.04 -20.30
C GLY A 7 -4.11 3.02 -19.99
N PHE A 8 -4.38 4.11 -19.28
CA PHE A 8 -3.34 5.07 -18.88
C PHE A 8 -2.65 4.63 -17.59
N SER A 9 -1.35 4.90 -17.51
CA SER A 9 -0.58 4.76 -16.28
C SER A 9 -1.08 5.73 -15.21
N THR A 10 -1.09 5.29 -13.96
CA THR A 10 -1.56 6.09 -12.83
C THR A 10 -0.56 6.06 -11.69
N GLY A 11 -0.52 7.14 -10.90
CA GLY A 11 0.36 7.24 -9.74
C GLY A 11 -0.23 8.05 -8.60
N ILE A 12 0.13 7.67 -7.38
CA ILE A 12 -0.18 8.37 -6.13
C ILE A 12 1.16 8.71 -5.48
N VAL A 13 1.45 10.01 -5.36
CA VAL A 13 2.67 10.50 -4.70
C VAL A 13 2.28 11.49 -3.63
N THR A 14 2.72 11.28 -2.40
CA THR A 14 2.44 12.16 -1.27
C THR A 14 3.61 12.22 -0.31
N THR A 15 3.74 13.33 0.43
CA THR A 15 4.65 13.44 1.57
C THR A 15 4.01 12.95 2.87
N THR A 16 2.70 12.67 2.87
CA THR A 16 1.98 12.09 4.01
C THR A 16 2.03 10.56 3.99
N ARG A 17 1.34 9.92 4.94
CA ARG A 17 1.01 8.50 4.79
C ARG A 17 0.15 8.29 3.55
N VAL A 18 0.43 7.25 2.76
CA VAL A 18 -0.40 6.91 1.59
C VAL A 18 -1.83 6.48 1.98
N THR A 19 -2.00 6.05 3.24
CA THR A 19 -3.28 5.73 3.90
C THR A 19 -3.98 6.94 4.50
N HIS A 20 -3.35 8.12 4.53
CA HIS A 20 -3.98 9.33 5.05
C HIS A 20 -5.21 9.70 4.21
N ALA A 21 -6.15 10.44 4.79
CA ALA A 21 -7.45 10.73 4.17
C ALA A 21 -7.37 11.27 2.73
N THR A 22 -6.42 12.18 2.45
CA THR A 22 -6.26 12.80 1.12
C THR A 22 -5.86 11.81 0.03
N PRO A 23 -4.78 11.01 0.17
CA PRO A 23 -4.46 9.96 -0.80
C PRO A 23 -5.46 8.78 -0.76
N ALA A 24 -5.97 8.41 0.42
CA ALA A 24 -6.93 7.33 0.57
C ALA A 24 -8.24 7.60 -0.18
N ALA A 25 -8.66 8.86 -0.32
CA ALA A 25 -9.85 9.22 -1.11
C ALA A 25 -9.78 8.77 -2.59
N ALA A 26 -8.57 8.52 -3.13
CA ALA A 26 -8.43 8.04 -4.51
C ALA A 26 -8.79 6.56 -4.70
N TYR A 27 -8.72 5.74 -3.63
CA TYR A 27 -8.79 4.29 -3.74
C TYR A 27 -9.60 3.58 -2.63
N ALA A 28 -9.78 4.19 -1.45
CA ALA A 28 -10.45 3.60 -0.30
C ALA A 28 -11.87 4.12 -0.13
N ASN A 29 -12.79 3.20 0.19
CA ASN A 29 -14.14 3.48 0.64
C ASN A 29 -14.28 2.99 2.08
N MET A 30 -14.24 3.93 3.04
CA MET A 30 -14.32 3.63 4.48
C MET A 30 -15.22 4.62 5.18
N LEU A 31 -15.89 4.16 6.25
CA LEU A 31 -16.82 4.98 7.03
C LEU A 31 -16.09 5.98 7.96
N HIS A 32 -14.82 5.71 8.27
CA HIS A 32 -14.00 6.58 9.11
C HIS A 32 -12.57 6.67 8.56
N ARG A 33 -12.07 7.89 8.43
CA ARG A 33 -10.74 8.18 7.86
C ARG A 33 -9.55 7.65 8.66
N ASP A 34 -9.75 7.38 9.95
CA ASP A 34 -8.67 6.92 10.86
C ASP A 34 -8.47 5.40 10.83
N TRP A 35 -9.27 4.66 10.05
CA TRP A 35 -9.12 3.21 9.88
C TRP A 35 -8.03 2.90 8.85
N GLU A 36 -6.80 3.32 9.15
CA GLU A 36 -5.63 3.20 8.28
C GLU A 36 -5.03 1.78 8.30
N SER A 37 -4.81 1.19 9.49
CA SER A 37 -4.19 -0.13 9.69
C SER A 37 -5.16 -1.30 9.82
N VAL A 38 -6.25 -1.16 10.57
CA VAL A 38 -7.21 -2.24 10.85
C VAL A 38 -8.58 -1.61 11.00
N GLY A 39 -9.55 -2.10 10.24
CA GLY A 39 -10.93 -1.66 10.36
C GLY A 39 -11.68 -2.43 11.46
N PRO A 40 -12.73 -1.85 12.03
CA PRO A 40 -13.54 -2.53 13.01
C PRO A 40 -14.19 -3.77 12.42
N SER A 41 -14.17 -4.83 13.20
CA SER A 41 -14.96 -6.03 12.96
C SER A 41 -15.84 -6.31 14.17
N ASN A 42 -17.03 -6.86 13.94
CA ASN A 42 -17.90 -7.31 15.02
C ASN A 42 -18.42 -8.74 14.80
N LYS A 43 -18.89 -9.36 15.88
CA LYS A 43 -19.41 -10.74 15.86
C LYS A 43 -20.70 -10.90 15.03
N ARG A 44 -21.29 -9.81 14.54
CA ARG A 44 -22.50 -9.79 13.70
C ARG A 44 -22.17 -9.77 12.20
N GLY A 45 -20.91 -9.95 11.83
CA GLY A 45 -20.46 -9.99 10.43
C GLY A 45 -20.16 -8.61 9.83
N PHE A 46 -20.19 -7.54 10.62
CA PHE A 46 -19.68 -6.26 10.15
C PHE A 46 -18.15 -6.34 10.10
N HIS A 47 -17.59 -6.10 8.92
CA HIS A 47 -16.15 -6.02 8.71
C HIS A 47 -15.89 -4.86 7.77
N CYS A 48 -15.21 -3.83 8.26
CA CYS A 48 -14.70 -2.77 7.41
C CYS A 48 -13.24 -3.08 7.06
N VAL A 49 -12.94 -3.04 5.76
CA VAL A 49 -11.57 -3.16 5.27
C VAL A 49 -10.84 -1.84 5.49
N ASP A 50 -9.66 -1.89 6.08
CA ASP A 50 -8.82 -0.70 6.34
C ASP A 50 -8.23 -0.09 5.07
N ALA A 51 -7.76 1.16 5.16
CA ALA A 51 -7.17 1.86 4.04
C ALA A 51 -5.94 1.13 3.47
N ALA A 52 -5.07 0.55 4.30
CA ALA A 52 -3.89 -0.16 3.80
C ALA A 52 -4.29 -1.42 2.99
N ALA A 53 -5.25 -2.21 3.46
CA ALA A 53 -5.77 -3.36 2.74
C ALA A 53 -6.56 -2.97 1.47
N GLN A 54 -7.27 -1.84 1.49
CA GLN A 54 -7.92 -1.31 0.30
C GLN A 54 -6.93 -0.78 -0.74
N LEU A 55 -5.74 -0.31 -0.34
CA LEU A 55 -4.68 0.07 -1.28
C LEU A 55 -4.29 -1.13 -2.14
N LEU A 56 -4.04 -2.29 -1.52
CA LEU A 56 -3.67 -3.50 -2.24
C LEU A 56 -4.75 -3.96 -3.21
N THR A 57 -6.01 -3.95 -2.78
CA THR A 57 -7.10 -4.50 -3.58
C THR A 57 -7.58 -3.53 -4.66
N ASN A 58 -7.85 -2.28 -4.29
CA ASN A 58 -8.44 -1.29 -5.20
C ASN A 58 -7.42 -0.53 -6.03
N ALA A 59 -6.17 -0.42 -5.57
CA ALA A 59 -5.09 0.28 -6.27
C ALA A 59 -3.95 -0.65 -6.72
N SER A 60 -4.17 -1.97 -6.79
CA SER A 60 -3.21 -2.95 -7.36
C SER A 60 -2.74 -2.63 -8.79
N HIS A 61 -3.54 -1.86 -9.53
CA HIS A 61 -3.26 -1.45 -10.91
C HIS A 61 -2.56 -0.09 -11.02
N VAL A 62 -2.32 0.59 -9.91
CA VAL A 62 -1.57 1.85 -9.89
C VAL A 62 -0.09 1.53 -10.06
N ASN A 63 0.54 2.16 -11.05
CA ASN A 63 1.94 1.90 -11.39
C ASN A 63 2.89 2.46 -10.34
N VAL A 64 2.57 3.62 -9.78
CA VAL A 64 3.48 4.32 -8.86
C VAL A 64 2.74 4.68 -7.59
N ILE A 65 3.13 4.12 -6.46
CA ILE A 65 2.63 4.51 -5.14
C ILE A 65 3.84 4.90 -4.31
N MET A 66 3.95 6.18 -3.95
CA MET A 66 5.08 6.69 -3.17
C MET A 66 4.60 7.59 -2.05
N GLY A 67 5.09 7.34 -0.84
CA GLY A 67 4.87 8.21 0.29
C GLY A 67 5.35 7.60 1.59
N GLY A 68 4.76 8.01 2.71
CA GLY A 68 5.09 7.43 4.01
C GLY A 68 4.05 6.42 4.49
N GLY A 69 4.21 6.00 5.74
CA GLY A 69 3.20 5.24 6.47
C GLY A 69 3.34 3.73 6.39
N ALA A 70 4.55 3.24 6.11
CA ALA A 70 4.87 1.81 6.09
C ALA A 70 4.32 1.04 7.30
N ALA A 71 4.38 1.65 8.50
CA ALA A 71 3.91 1.05 9.75
C ALA A 71 2.43 0.62 9.73
N GLU A 72 1.60 1.16 8.83
CA GLU A 72 0.19 0.75 8.70
C GLU A 72 0.01 -0.61 7.96
N PHE A 73 1.08 -1.13 7.35
CA PHE A 73 1.04 -2.30 6.46
C PHE A 73 1.56 -3.59 7.09
N TYR A 74 2.15 -3.54 8.27
CA TYR A 74 2.68 -4.73 8.97
C TYR A 74 2.42 -4.66 10.48
N GLY A 75 2.59 -5.78 11.17
CA GLY A 75 2.39 -5.90 12.61
C GLY A 75 3.64 -5.55 13.44
N PRO A 76 3.50 -5.35 14.77
CA PRO A 76 4.61 -5.00 15.65
C PRO A 76 5.74 -6.04 15.70
N SER A 77 5.43 -7.30 15.37
CA SER A 77 6.34 -8.45 15.43
C SER A 77 6.94 -8.81 14.07
N ASP A 78 6.53 -8.15 12.99
CA ASP A 78 7.08 -8.42 11.67
C ASP A 78 8.50 -7.88 11.55
N ASN A 79 9.41 -8.72 11.06
CA ASN A 79 10.77 -8.31 10.75
C ASN A 79 10.79 -7.57 9.42
N THR A 80 10.79 -6.23 9.47
CA THR A 80 10.82 -5.39 8.28
C THR A 80 12.11 -4.57 8.23
N THR A 81 12.45 -4.06 7.06
CA THR A 81 13.57 -3.12 6.85
C THR A 81 13.34 -1.75 7.50
N PHE A 82 12.12 -1.50 7.99
CA PHE A 82 11.76 -0.25 8.66
C PHE A 82 12.18 -0.25 10.13
N THR A 83 12.64 0.91 10.60
CA THR A 83 13.01 1.12 12.01
C THR A 83 11.81 1.22 12.94
N MET A 84 10.60 1.44 12.40
CA MET A 84 9.37 1.61 13.16
C MET A 84 8.63 0.27 13.35
N LYS A 85 8.01 0.10 14.53
CA LYS A 85 7.09 -1.02 14.77
C LYS A 85 5.81 -0.85 13.97
N GLY A 86 5.34 -1.94 13.39
CA GLY A 86 4.07 -2.00 12.68
C GLY A 86 2.87 -1.80 13.62
N LYS A 87 1.74 -1.40 13.05
CA LYS A 87 0.50 -1.08 13.76
C LYS A 87 -0.62 -2.08 13.51
N ARG A 88 -0.45 -3.00 12.56
CA ARG A 88 -1.47 -4.02 12.27
C ARG A 88 -1.59 -5.02 13.41
N SER A 89 -2.82 -5.35 13.78
CA SER A 89 -3.14 -6.34 14.83
C SER A 89 -3.70 -7.65 14.30
N ASP A 90 -3.82 -7.79 12.97
CA ASP A 90 -4.41 -8.95 12.28
C ASP A 90 -3.35 -9.93 11.74
N SER A 91 -2.08 -9.77 12.16
CA SER A 91 -0.94 -10.61 11.76
C SER A 91 -0.68 -10.65 10.25
N ARG A 92 -1.19 -9.67 9.49
CA ARG A 92 -0.94 -9.54 8.06
C ARG A 92 0.25 -8.63 7.79
N ASN A 93 1.03 -9.00 6.78
CA ASN A 93 2.07 -8.16 6.23
C ASN A 93 1.70 -7.80 4.79
N LEU A 94 1.04 -6.66 4.65
CA LEU A 94 0.53 -6.19 3.37
C LEU A 94 1.62 -5.78 2.39
N LEU A 95 2.83 -5.45 2.87
CA LEU A 95 3.94 -5.18 1.96
C LEU A 95 4.38 -6.45 1.24
N GLN A 96 4.43 -7.56 1.97
CA GLN A 96 4.71 -8.87 1.39
C GLN A 96 3.54 -9.33 0.50
N GLU A 97 2.30 -9.20 0.96
CA GLU A 97 1.13 -9.54 0.15
C GLU A 97 1.07 -8.75 -1.17
N TRP A 98 1.44 -7.47 -1.17
CA TRP A 98 1.53 -6.67 -2.40
C TRP A 98 2.58 -7.24 -3.36
N LYS A 99 3.77 -7.58 -2.84
CA LYS A 99 4.85 -8.15 -3.65
C LYS A 99 4.46 -9.51 -4.24
N ASP A 100 3.84 -10.36 -3.44
CA ASP A 100 3.36 -11.68 -3.87
C ASP A 100 2.28 -11.53 -4.95
N MET A 101 1.32 -10.63 -4.75
CA MET A 101 0.28 -10.33 -5.74
C MET A 101 0.84 -9.85 -7.08
N GLN A 102 1.83 -8.94 -7.09
CA GLN A 102 2.43 -8.47 -8.34
C GLN A 102 3.26 -9.58 -9.03
N THR A 103 3.89 -10.47 -8.23
CA THR A 103 4.59 -11.65 -8.73
C THR A 103 3.63 -12.63 -9.41
N GLU A 104 2.49 -12.92 -8.76
CA GLU A 104 1.44 -13.80 -9.32
C GLU A 104 0.84 -13.24 -10.61
N MET A 105 0.75 -11.91 -10.72
CA MET A 105 0.32 -11.23 -11.95
C MET A 105 1.41 -11.14 -13.02
N ASN A 106 2.59 -11.73 -12.80
CA ASN A 106 3.75 -11.70 -13.69
C ASN A 106 4.17 -10.27 -14.09
N ARG A 107 4.12 -9.33 -13.14
CA ARG A 107 4.47 -7.92 -13.34
C ARG A 107 5.87 -7.62 -12.84
N LYS A 108 6.59 -6.75 -13.55
CA LYS A 108 7.88 -6.24 -13.09
C LYS A 108 7.62 -5.18 -12.01
N HIS A 109 7.99 -5.49 -10.78
CA HIS A 109 7.66 -4.65 -9.63
C HIS A 109 8.83 -4.51 -8.67
N VAL A 110 8.81 -3.43 -7.88
CA VAL A 110 9.79 -3.19 -6.82
C VAL A 110 9.12 -2.58 -5.60
N LEU A 111 9.54 -3.05 -4.42
CA LEU A 111 9.20 -2.45 -3.13
C LEU A 111 10.45 -1.73 -2.64
N LEU A 112 10.32 -0.45 -2.33
CA LEU A 112 11.40 0.43 -1.89
C LEU A 112 11.11 0.95 -0.48
N HIS A 113 12.17 1.12 0.29
CA HIS A 113 12.13 1.51 1.69
C HIS A 113 13.00 2.73 2.00
N THR A 114 13.90 3.10 1.09
CA THR A 114 14.87 4.18 1.29
C THR A 114 15.16 4.96 0.02
N ASN A 115 15.60 6.21 0.18
CA ASN A 115 15.98 7.08 -0.93
C ASN A 115 17.16 6.53 -1.75
N ASP A 116 18.04 5.74 -1.14
CA ASP A 116 19.20 5.17 -1.84
C ASP A 116 18.79 4.02 -2.76
N GLU A 117 17.82 3.20 -2.35
CA GLU A 117 17.24 2.17 -3.22
C GLU A 117 16.53 2.81 -4.41
N PHE A 118 15.75 3.88 -4.18
CA PHE A 118 15.10 4.64 -5.24
C PHE A 118 16.10 5.14 -6.30
N LYS A 119 17.21 5.75 -5.86
CA LYS A 119 18.23 6.28 -6.78
C LYS A 119 18.99 5.20 -7.56
N ARG A 120 19.11 3.99 -7.00
CA ARG A 120 19.84 2.86 -7.60
C ARG A 120 18.96 1.96 -8.46
N THR A 121 17.64 2.14 -8.42
CA THR A 121 16.70 1.32 -9.16
C THR A 121 16.81 1.57 -10.66
N ASP A 122 16.89 0.50 -11.45
CA ASP A 122 16.81 0.57 -12.91
C ASP A 122 15.33 0.63 -13.34
N TRP A 123 14.84 1.85 -13.55
CA TRP A 123 13.45 2.13 -13.93
C TRP A 123 13.06 1.59 -15.30
N SER A 124 14.00 1.20 -16.16
CA SER A 124 13.68 0.57 -17.45
C SER A 124 13.13 -0.86 -17.29
N SER A 125 13.36 -1.45 -16.12
CA SER A 125 13.01 -2.82 -15.78
C SER A 125 11.82 -2.93 -14.83
N VAL A 126 11.14 -1.81 -14.49
CA VAL A 126 10.09 -1.76 -13.46
C VAL A 126 8.83 -1.11 -14.02
N ASP A 127 7.69 -1.80 -13.91
CA ASP A 127 6.38 -1.31 -14.33
C ASP A 127 5.51 -0.85 -13.15
N TYR A 128 5.80 -1.37 -11.94
CA TYR A 128 5.08 -1.09 -10.70
C TYR A 128 6.05 -0.82 -9.54
N VAL A 129 5.84 0.27 -8.81
CA VAL A 129 6.64 0.64 -7.63
C VAL A 129 5.73 0.95 -6.46
N LEU A 130 6.07 0.36 -5.32
CA LEU A 130 5.59 0.76 -4.00
C LEU A 130 6.80 1.29 -3.23
N ASP A 131 6.83 2.59 -2.99
CA ASP A 131 7.89 3.25 -2.22
C ASP A 131 7.31 3.82 -0.93
N MET A 132 7.87 3.39 0.20
CA MET A 132 7.36 3.70 1.52
C MET A 132 8.52 4.17 2.39
N HIS A 133 8.43 5.39 2.96
CA HIS A 133 9.43 5.97 3.87
C HIS A 133 8.87 6.18 5.29
#